data_AF-A0A4V3RZ41-F1
#
_entry.id   AF-A0A4V3RZ41-F1
#
_cell.length_a   1.000
_cell.length_b   1.000
_cell.length_c   1.000
_cell.angle_alpha   90.00
_cell.angle_beta   90.00
_cell.angle_gamma   90.00
#
_symmetry.space_group_name_H-M   'P 1'
#
loop_
_entity.id
_entity.type
_entity.pdbx_description
1 polymer ?
#
loop_
_entity_poly.entity_id
_entity_poly.type
_entity_poly.pdbx_seq_one_letter_code
_entity_poly.pdbx_strand_id
1 'polypeptide(L)'
;MIDPIAAGTSPAAAPAPSPSRLGLHAIACAVFGAGFVAITLESVAAALIWSLASMARLPAGTLYSLEAVCLVVTLAGGFWLARHALGLAAARARGALV
;
A
#
# COMPACT_ATOMS: atom_id res chain seq x y z
N MET A 1 -20.61 -16.21 56.64
CA MET A 1 -20.68 -14.89 55.98
C MET A 1 -19.34 -14.65 55.30
N ILE A 2 -19.18 -15.22 54.11
CA ILE A 2 -18.15 -14.87 53.11
C ILE A 2 -18.91 -15.00 51.79
N ASP A 3 -19.27 -13.89 51.18
CA ASP A 3 -19.89 -13.87 49.87
C ASP A 3 -18.88 -14.30 48.80
N PRO A 4 -19.27 -15.15 47.83
CA PRO A 4 -18.46 -15.38 46.66
C PRO A 4 -18.56 -14.14 45.76
N ILE A 5 -17.43 -13.51 45.45
CA ILE A 5 -17.35 -12.50 44.38
C ILE A 5 -17.62 -13.23 43.07
N ALA A 6 -18.89 -13.26 42.69
CA ALA A 6 -19.35 -13.66 41.39
C ALA A 6 -19.04 -12.54 40.39
N ALA A 7 -18.63 -13.00 39.20
CA ALA A 7 -18.89 -12.39 37.91
C ALA A 7 -18.16 -11.08 37.55
N GLY A 8 -17.42 -11.15 36.45
CA GLY A 8 -17.42 -10.04 35.51
C GLY A 8 -16.06 -9.45 35.12
N THR A 9 -15.06 -10.27 34.80
CA THR A 9 -14.07 -9.84 33.79
C THR A 9 -14.24 -10.70 32.54
N SER A 10 -15.46 -10.70 32.01
CA SER A 10 -15.62 -10.91 30.57
C SER A 10 -14.75 -9.84 29.90
N PRO A 11 -13.87 -10.16 28.93
CA PRO A 11 -13.18 -9.13 28.19
C PRO A 11 -14.28 -8.36 27.47
N ALA A 12 -14.68 -7.24 28.06
CA ALA A 12 -15.68 -6.35 27.50
C ALA A 12 -15.21 -6.09 26.08
N ALA A 13 -15.93 -6.69 25.13
CA ALA A 13 -15.60 -6.69 23.72
C ALA A 13 -15.27 -5.24 23.39
N ALA A 14 -14.02 -4.98 23.01
CA ALA A 14 -13.62 -3.66 22.54
C ALA A 14 -14.70 -3.22 21.54
N PRO A 15 -15.30 -2.04 21.71
CA PRO A 15 -16.43 -1.63 20.91
C PRO A 15 -16.06 -1.85 19.45
N ALA A 16 -16.88 -2.65 18.74
CA ALA A 16 -16.60 -3.02 17.37
C ALA A 16 -16.24 -1.75 16.60
N PRO A 17 -15.08 -1.70 15.91
CA PRO A 17 -14.65 -0.49 15.26
C PRO A 17 -15.77 -0.02 14.34
N SER A 18 -16.08 1.28 14.39
CA SER A 18 -17.11 1.84 13.53
C SER A 18 -16.81 1.47 12.08
N PRO A 19 -17.83 1.23 11.24
CA PRO A 19 -17.61 0.86 9.83
C PRO A 19 -16.73 1.88 9.10
N SER A 20 -16.79 3.16 9.51
CA SER A 20 -15.88 4.22 9.05
C SER A 20 -14.42 4.00 9.43
N ARG A 21 -14.12 3.52 10.64
CA ARG A 21 -12.76 3.18 11.09
C ARG A 21 -12.20 1.96 10.35
N LEU A 22 -13.02 0.92 10.15
CA LEU A 22 -12.67 -0.25 9.35
C LEU A 22 -12.34 0.12 7.90
N GLY A 23 -13.17 0.98 7.28
CA GLY A 23 -12.93 1.48 5.92
C GLY A 23 -11.64 2.29 5.80
N LEU A 24 -11.38 3.22 6.74
CA LEU A 24 -10.13 3.98 6.78
C LEU A 24 -8.90 3.09 6.96
N HIS A 25 -9.01 2.06 7.80
CA HIS A 25 -7.91 1.11 8.03
C HIS A 25 -7.61 0.29 6.78
N ALA A 26 -8.65 -0.17 6.07
CA ALA A 26 -8.50 -0.88 4.80
C ALA A 26 -7.84 0.01 3.72
N ILE A 27 -8.24 1.28 3.63
CA ILE A 27 -7.62 2.25 2.72
C ILE A 27 -6.16 2.49 3.08
N ALA A 28 -5.85 2.70 4.37
CA ALA A 28 -4.49 2.90 4.83
C ALA A 28 -3.61 1.69 4.48
N CYS A 29 -4.06 0.47 4.79
CA CYS A 29 -3.34 -0.75 4.43
C CYS A 29 -3.14 -0.88 2.91
N ALA A 30 -4.14 -0.52 2.10
CA ALA A 30 -4.01 -0.55 0.65
C ALA A 30 -2.97 0.47 0.13
N VAL A 31 -2.96 1.69 0.68
CA VAL A 31 -1.98 2.72 0.33
C VAL A 31 -0.57 2.32 0.75
N PHE A 32 -0.40 1.80 1.98
CA PHE A 32 0.89 1.30 2.45
C PHE A 32 1.38 0.11 1.63
N GLY A 33 0.50 -0.85 1.32
CA GLY A 33 0.82 -1.99 0.47
C GLY A 33 1.23 -1.57 -0.94
N ALA A 34 0.49 -0.65 -1.55
CA ALA A 34 0.83 -0.09 -2.86
C ALA A 34 2.17 0.65 -2.84
N GLY A 35 2.45 1.42 -1.79
CA GLY A 35 3.74 2.11 -1.60
C GLY A 35 4.90 1.13 -1.46
N PHE A 36 4.75 0.07 -0.67
CA PHE A 36 5.77 -0.96 -0.51
C PHE A 36 6.07 -1.68 -1.84
N VAL A 37 5.03 -2.04 -2.59
CA VAL A 37 5.18 -2.66 -3.91
C VAL A 37 5.87 -1.72 -4.89
N ALA A 38 5.51 -0.43 -4.90
CA ALA A 38 6.14 0.57 -5.74
C ALA A 38 7.64 0.73 -5.44
N ILE A 39 8.03 0.85 -4.17
CA ILE A 39 9.43 0.93 -3.75
C ILE A 39 10.20 -0.32 -4.18
N THR A 40 9.61 -1.50 -3.97
CA THR A 40 10.26 -2.77 -4.36
C THR A 40 10.49 -2.85 -5.87
N LEU A 41 9.48 -2.46 -6.67
CA LEU A 41 9.59 -2.41 -8.14
C LEU A 41 10.67 -1.44 -8.61
N GLU A 42 10.76 -0.27 -7.98
CA GLU A 42 11.80 0.72 -8.28
C GLU A 42 13.20 0.16 -7.99
N SER A 43 13.40 -0.45 -6.83
CA SER A 43 14.70 -1.03 -6.46
C SER A 43 15.11 -2.17 -7.40
N VAL A 44 14.18 -3.04 -7.80
CA VAL A 44 14.43 -4.09 -8.80
C VAL A 44 14.74 -3.48 -10.17
N ALA A 45 14.00 -2.47 -10.59
CA ALA A 45 14.21 -1.83 -11.88
C ALA A 45 15.55 -1.07 -11.94
N ALA A 46 15.93 -0.36 -10.88
CA ALA A 46 17.23 0.28 -10.74
C ALA A 46 18.37 -0.76 -10.84
N ALA A 47 18.26 -1.89 -10.14
CA ALA A 47 19.23 -2.97 -10.21
C ALA A 47 19.37 -3.57 -11.63
N LEU A 48 18.24 -3.72 -12.34
CA LEU A 48 18.23 -4.17 -13.74
C LEU A 48 18.87 -3.14 -14.68
N ILE A 49 18.54 -1.85 -14.53
CA ILE A 49 19.11 -0.75 -15.32
C ILE A 49 20.64 -0.74 -15.16
N TRP A 50 21.14 -0.82 -13.93
CA TRP A 50 22.57 -0.87 -13.65
C TRP A 50 23.25 -2.14 -14.22
N SER A 51 22.60 -3.29 -14.10
CA SER A 51 23.13 -4.56 -14.64
C SER A 51 23.19 -4.54 -16.18
N LEU A 52 22.12 -4.10 -16.85
CA LEU A 52 22.07 -4.01 -18.31
C LEU A 52 23.04 -2.96 -18.86
N ALA A 53 23.10 -1.79 -18.23
CA ALA A 53 23.98 -0.71 -18.66
C ALA A 53 25.46 -1.03 -18.47
N SER A 54 25.82 -1.74 -17.39
CA SER A 54 27.20 -2.21 -17.20
C SER A 54 27.61 -3.24 -18.25
N MET A 55 26.70 -4.17 -18.63
CA MET A 55 26.93 -5.07 -19.76
C MET A 55 27.05 -4.33 -21.10
N ALA A 56 26.23 -3.28 -21.30
CA ALA A 56 26.22 -2.48 -22.52
C ALA A 56 27.29 -1.36 -22.54
N ARG A 57 28.09 -1.20 -21.48
CA ARG A 57 29.10 -0.13 -21.32
C ARG A 57 28.56 1.28 -21.58
N LEU A 58 27.33 1.54 -21.16
CA LEU A 58 26.71 2.84 -21.34
C LEU A 58 27.36 3.91 -20.43
N PRO A 59 27.43 5.17 -20.85
CA PRO A 59 27.94 6.25 -20.01
C PRO A 59 26.99 6.54 -18.85
N ALA A 60 27.57 6.92 -17.70
CA ALA A 60 26.83 7.15 -16.45
C ALA A 60 25.68 8.17 -16.57
N GLY A 61 25.79 9.18 -17.45
CA GLY A 61 24.69 10.12 -17.68
C GLY A 61 23.41 9.47 -18.22
N THR A 62 23.54 8.40 -19.02
CA THR A 62 22.40 7.64 -19.55
C THR A 62 21.73 6.81 -18.46
N LEU A 63 22.52 6.29 -17.52
CA LEU A 63 22.06 5.53 -16.36
C LEU A 63 21.15 6.38 -15.45
N TYR A 64 21.63 7.56 -15.05
CA TYR A 64 20.84 8.48 -14.22
C TYR A 64 19.53 8.89 -14.89
N SER A 65 19.54 9.04 -16.21
CA SER A 65 18.35 9.41 -16.99
C SER A 65 17.32 8.27 -17.01
N LEU A 66 17.75 7.02 -17.21
CA LEU A 66 16.87 5.85 -17.19
C LEU A 66 16.30 5.59 -15.80
N GLU A 67 17.10 5.73 -14.76
CA GLU A 67 16.67 5.59 -13.37
C GLU A 67 15.61 6.63 -13.01
N ALA A 68 15.81 7.89 -13.41
CA ALA A 68 14.82 8.95 -13.23
C ALA A 68 13.49 8.66 -13.95
N VAL A 69 13.55 8.17 -15.20
CA VAL A 69 12.34 7.75 -15.93
C VAL A 69 11.63 6.61 -15.21
N CYS A 70 12.39 5.63 -14.71
CA CYS A 70 11.82 4.49 -13.99
C CYS A 70 11.12 4.92 -12.69
N LEU A 71 11.73 5.84 -11.93
CA LEU A 71 11.12 6.46 -10.76
C LEU A 71 9.80 7.16 -11.09
N VAL A 72 9.78 7.99 -12.14
CA VAL A 72 8.57 8.71 -12.56
C VAL A 72 7.46 7.74 -12.97
N VAL A 73 7.78 6.71 -13.75
CA VAL A 73 6.81 5.69 -14.18
C VAL A 73 6.26 4.93 -12.98
N THR A 74 7.11 4.56 -12.03
CA THR A 74 6.71 3.82 -10.83
C THR A 74 5.80 4.65 -9.93
N LEU A 75 6.13 5.93 -9.72
CA LEU A 75 5.30 6.85 -8.94
C LEU A 75 3.95 7.10 -9.61
N ALA A 76 3.94 7.33 -10.93
CA ALA A 76 2.71 7.55 -11.69
C ALA A 76 1.81 6.30 -11.67
N GLY A 77 2.40 5.11 -11.86
CA GLY A 77 1.69 3.83 -11.79
C GLY A 77 1.11 3.58 -10.41
N GLY A 78 1.90 3.78 -9.35
CA GLY A 78 1.45 3.63 -7.96
C GLY A 78 0.32 4.60 -7.60
N PHE A 79 0.43 5.87 -8.01
CA PHE A 79 -0.63 6.86 -7.80
C PHE A 79 -1.93 6.49 -8.53
N TRP A 80 -1.81 6.05 -9.78
CA TRP A 80 -2.97 5.59 -10.56
C TRP A 80 -3.65 4.38 -9.90
N LEU A 81 -2.86 3.40 -9.44
CA LEU A 81 -3.38 2.20 -8.78
C LEU A 81 -4.09 2.54 -7.47
N ALA A 82 -3.49 3.42 -6.64
CA ALA A 82 -4.08 3.87 -5.39
C ALA A 82 -5.41 4.59 -5.62
N ARG A 83 -5.45 5.50 -6.61
CA ARG A 83 -6.67 6.20 -7.00
C ARG A 83 -7.74 5.23 -7.51
N HIS A 84 -7.36 4.21 -8.30
CA HIS A 84 -8.28 3.21 -8.80
C HIS A 84 -8.85 2.36 -7.67
N ALA A 85 -8.02 1.90 -6.73
CA ALA A 85 -8.45 1.16 -5.54
C ALA A 85 -9.40 1.98 -4.66
N LEU A 86 -9.12 3.27 -4.44
CA LEU A 86 -10.02 4.21 -3.76
C LEU A 86 -11.37 4.35 -4.49
N GLY A 87 -11.35 4.46 -5.82
CA GLY A 87 -12.55 4.52 -6.64
C GLY A 87 -13.42 3.28 -6.52
N LEU A 88 -12.81 2.10 -6.57
CA LEU A 88 -13.49 0.81 -6.39
C LEU A 88 -14.05 0.66 -4.96
N ALA A 89 -13.30 1.07 -3.93
CA ALA A 89 -13.77 1.06 -2.55
C ALA A 89 -14.97 2.01 -2.36
N ALA A 90 -14.92 3.21 -2.94
CA ALA A 90 -16.03 4.15 -2.92
C ALA A 90 -17.26 3.64 -3.70
N ALA A 91 -17.06 2.94 -4.82
CA ALA A 91 -18.14 2.31 -5.56
C ALA A 91 -18.81 1.16 -4.79
N ARG A 92 -18.03 0.30 -4.12
CA ARG A 92 -18.55 -0.72 -3.20
C ARG A 92 -19.33 -0.12 -2.03
N ALA A 93 -18.81 0.94 -1.41
CA ALA A 93 -19.48 1.62 -0.31
C ALA A 93 -20.84 2.23 -0.72
N ARG A 94 -21.00 2.58 -2.01
CA ARG A 94 -22.25 3.08 -2.59
C ARG A 94 -23.19 1.97 -3.11
N GLY A 95 -22.82 0.70 -2.96
CA GLY A 95 -23.59 -0.43 -3.47
C GLY A 95 -23.58 -0.57 -5.00
N ALA A 96 -22.66 0.11 -5.70
CA ALA A 96 -22.58 0.09 -7.17
C ALA A 96 -21.74 -1.07 -7.74
N LEU A 97 -21.04 -1.81 -6.87
CA LEU A 97 -20.29 -3.02 -7.20
C LEU A 97 -20.69 -4.09 -6.18
N VAL A 98 -21.34 -5.16 -6.67
CA VAL A 98 -21.70 -6.37 -5.91
C VAL A 98 -20.50 -7.30 -5.82
#